data_AF-A0A484ZR25-F1
#
_entry.id   AF-A0A484ZR25-F1
#
_cell.length_a   1.000
_cell.length_b   1.000
_cell.length_c   1.000
_cell.angle_alpha   90.00
_cell.angle_beta   90.00
_cell.angle_gamma   90.00
#
_symmetry.space_group_name_H-M   'P 1'
#
loop_
_entity.id
_entity.type
_entity.pdbx_description
1 polymer ?
#
loop_
_entity_poly.entity_id
_entity_poly.type
_entity_poly.pdbx_seq_one_letter_code
_entity_poly.pdbx_strand_id
1 'polypeptide(L)'
;MSAPSNNATQAVDFSGTYATPGQLSTGDTVVMTYDYTDLDGDVDNSLTTVNWSYAPFGGGGDVPIAATNAPAASSGGQGTSTITLPIGALGATAIKVTVQEFSATGDPISGSTITVTDTSLSTGPGGGGGGGTGVTPPGPVVVGGNIAGGIFLASASPAAGSGAVDYARVGTHPLVGQTYVFRAWNDANNSGIWDAGEAQVVPVSIQWKLDGSNATANGTSAVATLNNHSIAGATSDTYTIPVNSTSNSGAIPGDQGFSLKVDFN
;
A
#
# COMPACT_ATOMS: atom_id res chain seq x y z
N MET A 1 3.37 -29.18 12.05
CA MET A 1 3.65 -27.74 12.16
C MET A 1 2.99 -27.17 13.41
N SER A 2 3.66 -26.24 14.10
CA SER A 2 3.10 -25.53 15.26
C SER A 2 3.54 -24.06 15.33
N ALA A 3 2.74 -23.23 16.01
CA ALA A 3 3.07 -21.82 16.24
C ALA A 3 4.15 -21.68 17.33
N PRO A 4 5.30 -21.03 17.05
CA PRO A 4 6.40 -20.89 18.00
C PRO A 4 6.03 -20.16 19.30
N SER A 5 5.05 -19.26 19.26
CA SER A 5 4.70 -18.41 20.39
C SER A 5 3.92 -19.14 21.49
N ASN A 6 3.20 -20.21 21.14
CA ASN A 6 2.33 -20.93 22.09
C ASN A 6 2.32 -22.45 21.91
N ASN A 7 3.10 -23.00 20.97
CA ASN A 7 3.15 -24.41 20.59
C ASN A 7 1.79 -24.99 20.15
N ALA A 8 0.84 -24.14 19.73
CA ALA A 8 -0.41 -24.61 19.17
C ALA A 8 -0.11 -25.42 17.90
N THR A 9 -0.65 -26.62 17.81
CA THR A 9 -0.52 -27.49 16.64
C THR A 9 -1.40 -27.01 15.50
N GLN A 10 -0.97 -27.23 14.25
CA GLN A 10 -1.68 -26.76 13.05
C GLN A 10 -1.90 -25.24 13.08
N ALA A 11 -0.89 -24.53 13.57
CA ALA A 11 -0.91 -23.09 13.75
C ALA A 11 0.43 -22.48 13.30
N VAL A 12 0.39 -21.18 13.04
CA VAL A 12 1.51 -20.33 12.64
C VAL A 12 1.46 -19.01 13.40
N ASP A 13 2.58 -18.31 13.46
CA ASP A 13 2.67 -16.94 13.97
C ASP A 13 2.90 -15.94 12.85
N PHE A 14 2.39 -14.73 13.03
CA PHE A 14 2.66 -13.60 12.16
C PHE A 14 3.44 -12.50 12.87
N SER A 15 4.34 -11.88 12.13
CA SER A 15 5.08 -10.68 12.51
C SER A 15 5.40 -9.85 11.26
N GLY A 16 6.17 -8.79 11.39
CA GLY A 16 6.48 -7.93 10.26
C GLY A 16 7.23 -6.66 10.65
N THR A 17 7.61 -5.89 9.64
CA THR A 17 8.08 -4.51 9.80
C THR A 17 7.00 -3.58 9.31
N TYR A 18 6.51 -2.72 10.21
CA TYR A 18 5.42 -1.79 9.93
C TYR A 18 5.93 -0.35 10.01
N ALA A 19 5.78 0.41 8.93
CA ALA A 19 6.16 1.82 8.86
C ALA A 19 5.41 2.65 9.91
N THR A 20 4.14 2.32 10.14
CA THR A 20 3.29 2.93 11.17
C THR A 20 2.86 1.86 12.19
N PRO A 21 3.15 2.03 13.50
CA PRO A 21 2.72 1.09 14.51
C PRO A 21 1.20 0.88 14.53
N GLY A 22 0.76 -0.38 14.49
CA GLY A 22 -0.66 -0.73 14.55
C GLY A 22 -1.43 -0.54 13.24
N GLN A 23 -0.73 -0.34 12.12
CA GLN A 23 -1.33 -0.19 10.80
C GLN A 23 -0.52 -0.94 9.75
N LEU A 24 -1.21 -1.54 8.77
CA LEU A 24 -0.57 -2.07 7.57
C LEU A 24 -0.50 -0.99 6.50
N SER A 25 0.63 -0.90 5.82
CA SER A 25 0.84 0.00 4.68
C SER A 25 1.54 -0.72 3.54
N THR A 26 1.37 -0.24 2.31
CA THR A 26 2.11 -0.80 1.16
C THR A 26 3.62 -0.70 1.41
N GLY A 27 4.37 -1.73 1.02
CA GLY A 27 5.81 -1.80 1.31
C GLY A 27 6.17 -2.36 2.70
N ASP A 28 5.22 -2.49 3.63
CA ASP A 28 5.45 -3.22 4.88
C ASP A 28 5.75 -4.70 4.60
N THR A 29 6.49 -5.34 5.52
CA THR A 29 6.71 -6.78 5.45
C THR A 29 5.77 -7.52 6.39
N VAL A 30 5.29 -8.68 5.95
CA VAL A 30 4.59 -9.65 6.80
C VAL A 30 5.33 -10.97 6.73
N VAL A 31 5.58 -11.57 7.88
CA VAL A 31 6.35 -12.80 8.05
C VAL A 31 5.48 -13.82 8.76
N MET A 32 5.20 -14.94 8.09
CA MET A 32 4.69 -16.15 8.72
C MET A 32 5.86 -16.98 9.24
N THR A 33 5.76 -17.44 10.49
CA THR A 33 6.75 -18.32 11.12
C THR A 33 6.06 -19.54 11.71
N TYR A 34 6.71 -20.70 11.60
CA TYR A 34 6.26 -21.94 12.21
C TYR A 34 7.42 -22.80 12.66
N ASP A 35 7.18 -23.64 13.68
CA ASP A 35 8.05 -24.76 13.99
C ASP A 35 7.69 -25.97 13.13
N TYR A 36 8.69 -26.52 12.47
CA TYR A 36 8.57 -27.76 11.72
C TYR A 36 8.94 -28.93 12.62
N THR A 37 8.06 -29.92 12.67
CA THR A 37 8.28 -31.16 13.41
C THR A 37 7.93 -32.32 12.51
N ASP A 38 8.85 -33.26 12.47
CA ASP A 38 8.73 -34.48 11.69
C ASP A 38 9.30 -35.66 12.49
N LEU A 39 8.60 -36.79 12.45
CA LEU A 39 8.80 -37.94 13.34
C LEU A 39 9.95 -38.84 12.89
N ASP A 40 10.21 -38.92 11.59
CA ASP A 40 11.27 -39.73 10.98
C ASP A 40 12.51 -38.91 10.57
N GLY A 41 12.44 -37.58 10.70
CA GLY A 41 13.60 -36.68 10.65
C GLY A 41 13.83 -36.05 9.27
N ASP A 42 12.79 -36.00 8.45
CA ASP A 42 12.82 -35.45 7.12
C ASP A 42 12.96 -33.92 7.11
N VAL A 43 13.29 -33.40 5.94
CA VAL A 43 13.45 -31.97 5.71
C VAL A 43 12.09 -31.34 5.36
N ASP A 44 11.88 -30.12 5.82
CA ASP A 44 10.70 -29.33 5.52
C ASP A 44 10.61 -28.95 4.04
N ASN A 45 9.46 -29.21 3.43
CA ASN A 45 9.13 -28.80 2.07
C ASN A 45 7.77 -28.07 1.99
N SER A 46 7.21 -27.68 3.15
CA SER A 46 5.89 -27.07 3.28
C SER A 46 5.80 -25.75 2.51
N LEU A 47 6.92 -25.02 2.37
CA LEU A 47 6.96 -23.73 1.68
C LEU A 47 6.74 -23.79 0.16
N THR A 48 6.76 -24.98 -0.44
CA THR A 48 6.34 -25.16 -1.85
C THR A 48 4.83 -25.03 -2.03
N THR A 49 4.07 -25.06 -0.95
CA THR A 49 2.60 -25.02 -0.94
C THR A 49 2.04 -23.70 -0.43
N VAL A 50 2.92 -22.80 0.05
CA VAL A 50 2.50 -21.52 0.63
C VAL A 50 1.97 -20.59 -0.46
N ASN A 51 0.74 -20.16 -0.26
CA ASN A 51 0.07 -19.20 -1.14
C ASN A 51 -0.42 -18.02 -0.32
N TRP A 52 0.21 -16.87 -0.51
CA TRP A 52 -0.23 -15.59 0.06
C TRP A 52 -1.19 -14.89 -0.89
N SER A 53 -2.18 -14.22 -0.34
CA SER A 53 -3.10 -13.41 -1.11
C SER A 53 -3.74 -12.29 -0.29
N TYR A 54 -4.43 -11.38 -0.97
CA TYR A 54 -5.28 -10.38 -0.33
C TYR A 54 -6.62 -10.29 -1.05
N ALA A 55 -7.66 -9.86 -0.33
CA ALA A 55 -8.93 -9.50 -0.93
C ALA A 55 -8.86 -8.06 -1.47
N PRO A 56 -9.05 -7.81 -2.77
CA PRO A 56 -8.95 -6.48 -3.33
C PRO A 56 -10.06 -5.57 -2.81
N PHE A 57 -9.73 -4.29 -2.59
CA PHE A 57 -10.72 -3.27 -2.29
C PHE A 57 -11.74 -3.15 -3.44
N GLY A 58 -13.03 -3.05 -3.11
CA GLY A 58 -14.12 -3.05 -4.10
C GLY A 58 -14.59 -4.45 -4.52
N GLY A 59 -14.00 -5.51 -3.97
CA GLY A 59 -14.39 -6.90 -4.22
C GLY A 59 -13.70 -7.53 -5.44
N GLY A 60 -13.95 -8.82 -5.64
CA GLY A 60 -13.25 -9.63 -6.65
C GLY A 60 -12.70 -10.93 -6.06
N GLY A 61 -11.96 -11.68 -6.88
CA GLY A 61 -11.20 -12.83 -6.39
C GLY A 61 -9.94 -12.39 -5.62
N ASP A 62 -9.46 -13.27 -4.74
CA ASP A 62 -8.20 -13.02 -4.02
C ASP A 62 -7.03 -12.88 -5.00
N VAL A 63 -6.18 -11.89 -4.77
CA VAL A 63 -5.02 -11.60 -5.61
C VAL A 63 -3.75 -12.14 -4.96
N PRO A 64 -2.92 -12.95 -5.66
CA PRO A 64 -1.74 -13.56 -5.08
C PRO A 64 -0.65 -12.52 -4.77
N ILE A 65 0.12 -12.78 -3.71
CA ILE A 65 1.32 -12.02 -3.33
C ILE A 65 2.53 -12.94 -3.45
N ALA A 66 3.58 -12.47 -4.13
CA ALA A 66 4.83 -13.21 -4.20
C ALA A 66 5.52 -13.21 -2.83
N ALA A 67 5.99 -14.38 -2.40
CA ALA A 67 6.67 -14.57 -1.13
C ALA A 67 8.11 -15.03 -1.32
N THR A 68 8.97 -14.66 -0.38
CA THR A 68 10.29 -15.25 -0.19
C THR A 68 10.21 -16.27 0.93
N ASN A 69 10.63 -17.50 0.62
CA ASN A 69 10.43 -18.65 1.47
C ASN A 69 11.78 -19.18 1.96
N ALA A 70 11.92 -19.43 3.26
CA ALA A 70 13.07 -20.08 3.86
C ALA A 70 12.61 -21.26 4.73
N PRO A 71 12.72 -22.52 4.25
CA PRO A 71 12.20 -23.69 4.96
C PRO A 71 13.01 -23.96 6.23
N ALA A 72 12.43 -24.73 7.15
CA ALA A 72 13.19 -25.19 8.30
C ALA A 72 14.37 -26.06 7.86
N ALA A 73 15.57 -25.75 8.37
CA ALA A 73 16.78 -26.48 7.98
C ALA A 73 16.80 -27.95 8.46
N SER A 74 15.99 -28.28 9.48
CA SER A 74 15.84 -29.62 10.04
C SER A 74 14.54 -29.73 10.83
N SER A 75 14.11 -30.96 11.14
CA SER A 75 13.09 -31.21 12.17
C SER A 75 13.47 -30.52 13.49
N GLY A 76 12.49 -29.87 14.12
CA GLY A 76 12.66 -29.01 15.29
C GLY A 76 13.14 -27.58 14.98
N GLY A 77 13.39 -27.25 13.71
CA GLY A 77 13.73 -25.90 13.25
C GLY A 77 12.51 -25.05 12.87
N GLN A 78 12.75 -23.78 12.60
CA GLN A 78 11.72 -22.84 12.14
C GLN A 78 11.76 -22.61 10.64
N GLY A 79 10.59 -22.65 10.01
CA GLY A 79 10.39 -22.19 8.64
C GLY A 79 9.78 -20.79 8.63
N THR A 80 10.11 -20.00 7.61
CA THR A 80 9.57 -18.64 7.42
C THR A 80 9.10 -18.40 5.99
N SER A 81 8.02 -17.63 5.86
CA SER A 81 7.55 -17.10 4.58
C SER A 81 7.29 -15.61 4.72
N THR A 82 7.94 -14.81 3.89
CA THR A 82 7.90 -13.35 3.96
C THR A 82 7.31 -12.76 2.69
N ILE A 83 6.36 -11.84 2.86
CA ILE A 83 5.85 -11.00 1.78
C ILE A 83 6.17 -9.53 2.05
N THR A 84 6.25 -8.75 0.98
CA THR A 84 6.14 -7.29 1.02
C THR A 84 4.75 -6.93 0.52
N LEU A 85 3.99 -6.14 1.29
CA LEU A 85 2.64 -5.76 0.92
C LEU A 85 2.65 -4.99 -0.40
N PRO A 86 2.08 -5.56 -1.47
CA PRO A 86 2.14 -4.93 -2.76
C PRO A 86 1.17 -3.75 -2.80
N ILE A 87 1.42 -2.87 -3.75
CA ILE A 87 0.58 -1.69 -4.01
C ILE A 87 -0.88 -2.04 -4.30
N GLY A 88 -1.11 -3.18 -4.95
CA GLY A 88 -2.45 -3.67 -5.25
C GLY A 88 -3.25 -4.07 -4.01
N ALA A 89 -2.58 -4.28 -2.87
CA ALA A 89 -3.23 -4.56 -1.59
C ALA A 89 -3.76 -3.30 -0.91
N LEU A 90 -3.57 -2.10 -1.46
CA LEU A 90 -4.14 -0.86 -0.92
C LEU A 90 -5.66 -1.01 -0.71
N GLY A 91 -6.12 -0.69 0.49
CA GLY A 91 -7.51 -0.84 0.92
C GLY A 91 -7.94 -2.27 1.27
N ALA A 92 -7.08 -3.29 1.09
CA ALA A 92 -7.40 -4.66 1.48
C ALA A 92 -7.61 -4.75 2.99
N THR A 93 -8.72 -5.36 3.41
CA THR A 93 -9.08 -5.48 4.83
C THR A 93 -8.42 -6.66 5.52
N ALA A 94 -7.97 -7.66 4.75
CA ALA A 94 -7.34 -8.86 5.26
C ALA A 94 -6.22 -9.33 4.33
N ILE A 95 -5.13 -9.77 4.95
CA ILE A 95 -4.06 -10.51 4.30
C ILE A 95 -4.27 -11.99 4.63
N LYS A 96 -4.09 -12.85 3.64
CA LYS A 96 -4.43 -14.26 3.69
C LYS A 96 -3.21 -15.10 3.39
N VAL A 97 -3.16 -16.28 3.98
CA VAL A 97 -2.18 -17.30 3.61
C VAL A 97 -2.80 -18.69 3.76
N THR A 98 -2.48 -19.56 2.81
CA THR A 98 -2.73 -20.99 2.94
C THR A 98 -1.41 -21.72 2.86
N VAL A 99 -1.17 -22.67 3.77
CA VAL A 99 -0.01 -23.55 3.77
C VAL A 99 -0.46 -24.98 4.01
N GLN A 100 0.09 -25.91 3.25
CA GLN A 100 -0.06 -27.34 3.45
C GLN A 100 1.22 -27.87 4.08
N GLU A 101 1.09 -28.55 5.23
CA GLU A 101 2.21 -29.25 5.83
C GLU A 101 2.74 -30.29 4.83
N PHE A 102 4.04 -30.24 4.53
CA PHE A 102 4.66 -31.11 3.54
C PHE A 102 6.10 -31.43 3.92
N SER A 103 6.45 -32.72 4.01
CA SER A 103 7.83 -33.19 4.15
C SER A 103 8.45 -33.40 2.76
N ALA A 104 9.78 -33.36 2.69
CA ALA A 104 10.49 -33.60 1.43
C ALA A 104 10.39 -35.08 0.99
N THR A 105 10.35 -35.99 1.95
CA THR A 105 10.27 -37.45 1.78
C THR A 105 9.34 -38.05 2.84
N GLY A 106 9.30 -39.39 2.96
CA GLY A 106 8.64 -40.05 4.08
C GLY A 106 7.12 -40.23 3.92
N ASP A 107 6.55 -41.07 4.78
CA ASP A 107 5.12 -41.30 4.91
C ASP A 107 4.63 -40.87 6.30
N PRO A 108 3.65 -39.96 6.43
CA PRO A 108 2.95 -39.27 5.34
C PRO A 108 3.72 -38.04 4.81
N ILE A 109 3.82 -37.92 3.48
CA ILE A 109 4.46 -36.78 2.83
C ILE A 109 3.72 -35.44 3.02
N SER A 110 2.44 -35.50 3.40
CA SER A 110 1.56 -34.33 3.57
C SER A 110 0.71 -34.43 4.83
N GLY A 111 0.63 -33.34 5.59
CA GLY A 111 -0.17 -33.22 6.82
C GLY A 111 -1.47 -32.42 6.63
N SER A 112 -1.77 -31.53 7.58
CA SER A 112 -2.95 -30.65 7.52
C SER A 112 -2.72 -29.42 6.63
N THR A 113 -3.80 -28.91 6.03
CA THR A 113 -3.83 -27.55 5.45
C THR A 113 -4.19 -26.54 6.54
N ILE A 114 -3.38 -25.50 6.69
CA ILE A 114 -3.68 -24.33 7.52
C ILE A 114 -4.15 -23.21 6.59
N THR A 115 -5.39 -22.77 6.80
CA THR A 115 -6.01 -21.68 6.05
C THR A 115 -6.23 -20.49 6.97
N VAL A 116 -5.49 -19.41 6.72
CA VAL A 116 -5.62 -18.14 7.42
C VAL A 116 -6.32 -17.15 6.51
N THR A 117 -7.54 -16.77 6.90
CA THR A 117 -8.36 -15.80 6.16
C THR A 117 -8.06 -14.35 6.56
N ASP A 118 -7.39 -14.15 7.70
CA ASP A 118 -6.92 -12.85 8.16
C ASP A 118 -5.76 -13.03 9.15
N THR A 119 -4.57 -12.52 8.79
CA THR A 119 -3.35 -12.59 9.61
C THR A 119 -3.40 -11.76 10.89
N SER A 120 -4.40 -10.89 11.04
CA SER A 120 -4.62 -10.11 12.27
C SER A 120 -5.36 -10.90 13.36
N LEU A 121 -5.87 -12.09 13.04
CA LEU A 121 -6.60 -12.95 13.96
C LEU A 121 -5.69 -14.02 14.58
N SER A 122 -5.82 -14.21 15.90
CA SER A 122 -5.13 -15.26 16.66
C SER A 122 -5.94 -16.54 16.82
N THR A 123 -7.15 -16.60 16.25
CA THR A 123 -8.03 -17.77 16.34
C THR A 123 -7.38 -18.99 15.68
N GLY A 124 -7.57 -20.16 16.28
CA GLY A 124 -7.01 -21.43 15.77
C GLY A 124 -7.72 -21.97 14.53
N PRO A 125 -7.42 -23.23 14.15
CA PRO A 125 -7.98 -23.89 12.97
C PRO A 125 -9.51 -23.75 12.88
N GLY A 126 -10.00 -23.28 11.74
CA GLY A 126 -11.43 -23.02 11.50
C GLY A 126 -11.94 -21.65 11.97
N GLY A 127 -11.15 -20.90 12.73
CA GLY A 127 -11.47 -19.55 13.21
C GLY A 127 -10.96 -18.41 12.33
N GLY A 128 -10.24 -18.72 11.24
CA GLY A 128 -9.76 -17.76 10.25
C GLY A 128 -8.41 -17.10 10.56
N GLY A 129 -7.85 -17.32 11.75
CA GLY A 129 -6.54 -16.81 12.16
C GLY A 129 -5.42 -17.85 12.08
N GLY A 130 -4.23 -17.46 12.52
CA GLY A 130 -3.04 -18.32 12.53
C GLY A 130 -2.98 -19.32 13.68
N GLY A 131 -3.78 -19.15 14.74
CA GLY A 131 -3.73 -19.94 15.97
C GLY A 131 -2.55 -19.65 16.92
N GLY A 132 -1.54 -18.93 16.45
CA GLY A 132 -0.49 -18.33 17.26
C GLY A 132 -0.92 -17.03 17.95
N THR A 133 -0.06 -16.50 18.82
CA THR A 133 -0.28 -15.19 19.46
C THR A 133 0.36 -14.04 18.67
N GLY A 134 1.31 -14.33 17.77
CA GLY A 134 1.83 -13.37 16.81
C GLY A 134 0.81 -13.09 15.71
N VAL A 135 0.40 -11.83 15.59
CA VAL A 135 -0.57 -11.36 14.60
C VAL A 135 -0.06 -10.09 13.92
N THR A 136 -0.57 -9.81 12.72
CA THR A 136 -0.35 -8.52 12.07
C THR A 136 -1.29 -7.45 12.64
N PRO A 137 -1.00 -6.15 12.45
CA PRO A 137 -2.03 -5.13 12.55
C PRO A 137 -3.25 -5.48 11.67
N PRO A 138 -4.46 -5.08 12.09
CA PRO A 138 -5.65 -5.23 11.25
C PRO A 138 -5.59 -4.30 10.04
N GLY A 139 -6.29 -4.67 8.97
CA GLY A 139 -6.51 -3.78 7.83
C GLY A 139 -7.45 -2.60 8.16
N PRO A 140 -7.65 -1.67 7.21
CA PRO A 140 -7.19 -1.74 5.82
C PRO A 140 -5.70 -1.44 5.66
N VAL A 141 -5.09 -2.00 4.62
CA VAL A 141 -3.76 -1.56 4.16
C VAL A 141 -3.86 -0.13 3.62
N VAL A 142 -3.02 0.77 4.10
CA VAL A 142 -2.97 2.18 3.66
C VAL A 142 -1.77 2.47 2.77
N VAL A 143 -1.70 3.70 2.26
CA VAL A 143 -0.55 4.20 1.50
C VAL A 143 0.70 4.15 2.36
N GLY A 144 1.72 3.43 1.90
CA GLY A 144 3.05 3.44 2.52
C GLY A 144 4.00 4.46 1.91
N GLY A 145 5.22 4.53 2.46
CA GLY A 145 6.25 5.48 2.03
C GLY A 145 6.86 5.21 0.64
N ASN A 146 6.45 4.13 -0.02
CA ASN A 146 6.86 3.76 -1.37
C ASN A 146 5.94 4.36 -2.46
N ILE A 147 5.05 5.28 -2.10
CA ILE A 147 4.08 5.89 -3.02
C ILE A 147 4.37 7.38 -3.13
N ALA A 148 4.63 7.84 -4.35
CA ALA A 148 4.72 9.26 -4.65
C ALA A 148 3.47 9.75 -5.39
N GLY A 149 3.22 11.04 -5.31
CA GLY A 149 2.18 11.75 -6.03
C GLY A 149 2.75 12.91 -6.84
N GLY A 150 2.09 13.23 -7.93
CA GLY A 150 2.47 14.31 -8.83
C GLY A 150 1.27 14.97 -9.47
N ILE A 151 1.45 16.24 -9.86
CA ILE A 151 0.42 17.06 -10.48
C ILE A 151 0.89 17.47 -11.87
N PHE A 152 0.15 17.10 -12.90
CA PHE A 152 0.55 17.29 -14.29
C PHE A 152 -0.54 18.02 -15.06
N LEU A 153 -0.19 18.72 -16.14
CA LEU A 153 -1.19 19.20 -17.09
C LEU A 153 -1.83 18.01 -17.82
N ALA A 154 -3.16 17.99 -17.90
CA ALA A 154 -3.91 16.95 -18.61
C ALA A 154 -3.48 16.85 -20.09
N SER A 155 -3.24 18.00 -20.72
CA SER A 155 -2.80 18.11 -22.11
C SER A 155 -1.41 17.54 -22.36
N ALA A 156 -0.59 17.36 -21.32
CA ALA A 156 0.74 16.74 -21.44
C ALA A 156 0.69 15.21 -21.54
N SER A 157 -0.50 14.59 -21.37
CA SER A 157 -0.67 13.13 -21.40
C SER A 157 0.36 12.40 -20.52
N PRO A 158 0.41 12.70 -19.21
CA PRO A 158 1.44 12.19 -18.31
C PRO A 158 1.38 10.66 -18.20
N ALA A 159 2.56 10.05 -18.24
CA ALA A 159 2.77 8.63 -18.05
C ALA A 159 4.16 8.39 -17.43
N ALA A 160 4.39 7.19 -16.92
CA ALA A 160 5.68 6.73 -16.42
C ALA A 160 6.81 7.06 -17.43
N GLY A 161 7.79 7.87 -17.02
CA GLY A 161 8.93 8.26 -17.86
C GLY A 161 8.60 9.23 -18.99
N SER A 162 7.42 9.87 -19.03
CA SER A 162 7.05 10.79 -20.11
C SER A 162 7.81 12.13 -20.08
N GLY A 163 8.46 12.45 -18.96
CA GLY A 163 9.11 13.74 -18.75
C GLY A 163 8.12 14.91 -18.59
N ALA A 164 6.82 14.62 -18.34
CA ALA A 164 5.83 15.64 -18.06
C ALA A 164 6.23 16.47 -16.82
N VAL A 165 6.00 17.78 -16.89
CA VAL A 165 6.33 18.71 -15.80
C VAL A 165 5.42 18.44 -14.60
N ASP A 166 6.03 18.18 -13.44
CA ASP A 166 5.32 18.02 -12.18
C ASP A 166 5.17 19.36 -11.44
N TYR A 167 3.96 19.91 -11.52
CA TYR A 167 3.55 21.16 -10.90
C TYR A 167 3.53 21.12 -9.37
N ALA A 168 3.58 19.94 -8.75
CA ALA A 168 3.77 19.83 -7.31
C ALA A 168 5.22 20.18 -6.88
N ARG A 169 6.17 20.19 -7.82
CA ARG A 169 7.61 20.42 -7.55
C ARG A 169 8.17 21.70 -8.15
N VAL A 170 7.68 22.14 -9.31
CA VAL A 170 8.34 23.20 -10.07
C VAL A 170 8.01 24.64 -9.63
N GLY A 171 7.22 24.83 -8.55
CA GLY A 171 6.89 26.17 -8.02
C GLY A 171 6.16 27.08 -9.01
N THR A 172 5.72 26.55 -10.15
CA THR A 172 4.98 27.28 -11.17
C THR A 172 3.51 27.31 -10.81
N HIS A 173 2.92 28.49 -10.87
CA HIS A 173 1.50 28.68 -10.64
C HIS A 173 0.64 28.00 -11.71
N PRO A 174 -0.51 27.43 -11.31
CA PRO A 174 -1.42 26.82 -12.25
C PRO A 174 -2.14 27.91 -13.06
N LEU A 175 -2.56 27.59 -14.28
CA LEU A 175 -3.17 28.55 -15.20
C LEU A 175 -4.69 28.40 -15.24
N VAL A 176 -5.40 29.53 -15.21
CA VAL A 176 -6.88 29.56 -15.34
C VAL A 176 -7.34 28.84 -16.60
N GLY A 177 -8.37 28.00 -16.44
CA GLY A 177 -8.96 27.22 -17.53
C GLY A 177 -8.18 25.98 -17.93
N GLN A 178 -6.96 25.76 -17.41
CA GLN A 178 -6.24 24.51 -17.62
C GLN A 178 -6.73 23.43 -16.67
N THR A 179 -6.73 22.19 -17.16
CA THR A 179 -7.04 21.00 -16.37
C THR A 179 -5.73 20.34 -15.95
N TYR A 180 -5.60 20.11 -14.65
CA TYR A 180 -4.53 19.36 -14.04
C TYR A 180 -5.02 17.97 -13.65
N VAL A 181 -4.13 16.99 -13.70
CA VAL A 181 -4.39 15.62 -13.27
C VAL A 181 -3.42 15.23 -12.17
N PHE A 182 -3.96 14.58 -11.15
CA PHE A 182 -3.19 13.94 -10.10
C PHE A 182 -2.88 12.50 -10.51
N ARG A 183 -1.64 12.08 -10.29
CA ARG A 183 -1.21 10.69 -10.47
C ARG A 183 -0.40 10.29 -9.26
N ALA A 184 -0.69 9.10 -8.74
CA ALA A 184 0.15 8.43 -7.77
C ALA A 184 0.83 7.23 -8.43
N TRP A 185 2.00 6.84 -7.96
CA TRP A 185 2.74 5.69 -8.50
C TRP A 185 3.59 5.01 -7.43
N ASN A 186 4.01 3.77 -7.71
CA ASN A 186 5.04 3.09 -6.93
C ASN A 186 6.39 3.76 -7.17
N ASP A 187 6.86 4.56 -6.23
CA ASP A 187 8.15 5.24 -6.27
C ASP A 187 9.23 4.28 -5.77
N ALA A 188 9.58 3.33 -6.62
CA ALA A 188 10.40 2.18 -6.23
C ALA A 188 11.84 2.57 -5.87
N ASN A 189 12.28 3.75 -6.32
CA ASN A 189 13.60 4.29 -6.06
C ASN A 189 13.58 5.49 -5.10
N ASN A 190 12.42 5.85 -4.55
CA ASN A 190 12.23 6.99 -3.64
C ASN A 190 12.73 8.33 -4.21
N SER A 191 12.73 8.51 -5.54
CA SER A 191 13.14 9.76 -6.18
C SER A 191 12.04 10.82 -6.16
N GLY A 192 10.81 10.37 -5.94
CA GLY A 192 9.61 11.16 -6.12
C GLY A 192 9.35 11.49 -7.59
N ILE A 193 10.07 10.96 -8.57
CA ILE A 193 9.81 11.22 -10.00
C ILE A 193 9.04 10.02 -10.56
N TRP A 194 8.12 10.24 -11.50
CA TRP A 194 7.41 9.14 -12.15
C TRP A 194 8.26 8.55 -13.27
N ASP A 195 9.13 7.60 -12.91
CA ASP A 195 10.12 7.01 -13.78
C ASP A 195 9.54 5.92 -14.70
N ALA A 196 10.26 5.62 -15.79
CA ALA A 196 9.88 4.54 -16.69
C ALA A 196 9.85 3.19 -15.95
N GLY A 197 8.72 2.48 -16.04
CA GLY A 197 8.52 1.20 -15.36
C GLY A 197 7.80 1.28 -14.02
N GLU A 198 7.57 2.49 -13.49
CA GLU A 198 6.80 2.67 -12.26
C GLU A 198 5.29 2.62 -12.54
N ALA A 199 4.61 1.71 -11.82
CA ALA A 199 3.19 1.48 -12.00
C ALA A 199 2.37 2.61 -11.38
N GLN A 200 1.38 3.10 -12.13
CA GLN A 200 0.39 4.04 -11.61
C GLN A 200 -0.48 3.38 -10.54
N VAL A 201 -0.84 4.17 -9.53
CA VAL A 201 -1.82 3.84 -8.49
C VAL A 201 -3.05 4.72 -8.65
N VAL A 202 -4.21 4.12 -8.37
CA VAL A 202 -5.45 4.86 -8.19
C VAL A 202 -5.68 4.99 -6.69
N PRO A 203 -5.55 6.21 -6.12
CA PRO A 203 -5.89 6.44 -4.72
C PRO A 203 -7.37 6.15 -4.45
N VAL A 204 -7.69 5.69 -3.24
CA VAL A 204 -9.08 5.52 -2.78
C VAL A 204 -9.73 6.86 -2.44
N SER A 205 -8.92 7.87 -2.10
CA SER A 205 -9.40 9.22 -1.84
C SER A 205 -8.45 10.27 -2.38
N ILE A 206 -9.01 11.39 -2.85
CA ILE A 206 -8.27 12.54 -3.36
C ILE A 206 -8.96 13.80 -2.82
N GLN A 207 -8.17 14.79 -2.40
CA GLN A 207 -8.64 16.13 -2.10
C GLN A 207 -7.62 17.16 -2.61
N TRP A 208 -8.04 17.96 -3.60
CA TRP A 208 -7.22 19.08 -4.08
C TRP A 208 -7.20 20.22 -3.08
N LYS A 209 -6.04 20.86 -2.98
CA LYS A 209 -5.75 21.94 -2.04
C LYS A 209 -4.97 23.05 -2.71
N LEU A 210 -5.10 24.26 -2.15
CA LEU A 210 -4.26 25.41 -2.48
C LEU A 210 -3.27 25.63 -1.34
N ASP A 211 -2.04 25.96 -1.72
CA ASP A 211 -0.96 26.23 -0.77
C ASP A 211 -0.07 27.38 -1.24
N GLY A 212 0.59 28.04 -0.28
CA GLY A 212 1.55 29.11 -0.56
C GLY A 212 0.93 30.50 -0.67
N SER A 213 1.64 31.41 -1.32
CA SER A 213 1.30 32.83 -1.40
C SER A 213 0.96 33.27 -2.82
N ASN A 214 -0.02 34.17 -2.94
CA ASN A 214 -0.40 34.79 -4.21
C ASN A 214 0.43 36.01 -4.63
N ALA A 215 1.56 36.28 -3.97
CA ALA A 215 2.34 37.50 -4.17
C ALA A 215 2.83 37.73 -5.62
N THR A 216 2.97 36.67 -6.42
CA THR A 216 3.38 36.73 -7.84
C THR A 216 2.21 37.03 -8.78
N ALA A 217 0.97 36.83 -8.32
CA ALA A 217 -0.25 36.96 -9.12
C ALA A 217 -1.21 38.05 -8.58
N ASN A 218 -0.91 38.67 -7.44
CA ASN A 218 -1.80 39.62 -6.76
C ASN A 218 -2.03 40.92 -7.54
N GLY A 219 -1.09 41.32 -8.40
CA GLY A 219 -1.12 42.63 -9.06
C GLY A 219 -1.16 43.74 -8.02
N THR A 220 -2.27 44.46 -7.92
CA THR A 220 -2.50 45.51 -6.90
C THR A 220 -3.34 45.03 -5.71
N SER A 221 -3.73 43.76 -5.69
CA SER A 221 -4.57 43.17 -4.65
C SER A 221 -3.75 42.84 -3.39
N ALA A 222 -4.43 42.67 -2.25
CA ALA A 222 -3.78 42.21 -1.04
C ALA A 222 -3.12 40.84 -1.23
N VAL A 223 -1.93 40.68 -0.64
CA VAL A 223 -1.27 39.38 -0.57
C VAL A 223 -2.02 38.50 0.42
N ALA A 224 -2.29 37.27 0.02
CA ALA A 224 -2.87 36.22 0.84
C ALA A 224 -1.93 35.01 0.84
N THR A 225 -1.96 34.27 1.95
CA THR A 225 -1.26 33.00 2.10
C THR A 225 -2.27 31.95 2.54
N LEU A 226 -2.32 30.85 1.81
CA LEU A 226 -3.12 29.69 2.15
C LEU A 226 -2.19 28.57 2.61
N ASN A 227 -2.64 27.83 3.61
CA ASN A 227 -1.92 26.67 4.14
C ASN A 227 -2.85 25.46 4.07
N ASN A 228 -2.60 24.53 3.15
CA ASN A 228 -3.44 23.34 2.93
C ASN A 228 -4.95 23.65 2.79
N HIS A 229 -5.30 24.72 2.06
CA HIS A 229 -6.71 25.13 1.91
C HIS A 229 -7.47 24.17 1.00
N SER A 230 -8.43 23.44 1.55
CA SER A 230 -9.23 22.48 0.79
C SER A 230 -10.13 23.15 -0.24
N ILE A 231 -10.04 22.67 -1.48
CA ILE A 231 -10.93 23.09 -2.54
C ILE A 231 -12.21 22.24 -2.46
N ALA A 232 -13.30 22.84 -1.96
CA ALA A 232 -14.55 22.12 -1.73
C ALA A 232 -15.05 21.39 -2.99
N GLY A 233 -15.32 20.08 -2.87
CA GLY A 233 -15.83 19.23 -3.95
C GLY A 233 -14.79 18.79 -4.98
N ALA A 234 -13.54 19.25 -4.91
CA ALA A 234 -12.47 18.81 -5.79
C ALA A 234 -11.85 17.51 -5.28
N THR A 235 -12.56 16.39 -5.49
CA THR A 235 -12.17 15.05 -5.01
C THR A 235 -11.90 14.04 -6.13
N SER A 236 -11.97 14.47 -7.39
CA SER A 236 -11.54 13.68 -8.56
C SER A 236 -10.03 13.74 -8.75
N ASP A 237 -9.46 12.80 -9.50
CA ASP A 237 -8.08 12.87 -10.00
C ASP A 237 -7.83 14.02 -10.98
N THR A 238 -8.85 14.80 -11.35
CA THR A 238 -8.73 15.97 -12.21
C THR A 238 -9.23 17.22 -11.51
N TYR A 239 -8.59 18.35 -11.82
CA TYR A 239 -9.02 19.66 -11.35
C TYR A 239 -8.79 20.71 -12.43
N THR A 240 -9.87 21.39 -12.83
CA THR A 240 -9.78 22.51 -13.76
C THR A 240 -9.73 23.80 -12.97
N ILE A 241 -8.70 24.60 -13.21
CA ILE A 241 -8.55 25.90 -12.54
C ILE A 241 -9.72 26.79 -12.94
N PRO A 242 -10.60 27.17 -12.01
CA PRO A 242 -11.74 28.00 -12.32
C PRO A 242 -11.28 29.41 -12.73
N VAL A 243 -12.17 30.13 -13.41
CA VAL A 243 -12.01 31.58 -13.54
C VAL A 243 -12.04 32.23 -12.15
N ASN A 244 -11.31 33.33 -11.98
CA ASN A 244 -11.07 33.92 -10.66
C ASN A 244 -12.37 34.23 -9.88
N SER A 245 -13.43 34.63 -10.58
CA SER A 245 -14.74 34.94 -9.96
C SER A 245 -15.47 33.73 -9.38
N THR A 246 -15.05 32.50 -9.71
CA THR A 246 -15.64 31.25 -9.19
C THR A 246 -14.66 30.45 -8.32
N SER A 247 -13.46 30.97 -8.07
CA SER A 247 -12.48 30.38 -7.16
C SER A 247 -12.97 30.45 -5.71
N ASN A 248 -12.61 29.43 -4.92
CA ASN A 248 -12.88 29.39 -3.48
C ASN A 248 -11.66 29.81 -2.62
N SER A 249 -10.61 30.33 -3.24
CA SER A 249 -9.40 30.81 -2.55
C SER A 249 -9.64 32.08 -1.72
N GLY A 250 -10.70 32.84 -2.02
CA GLY A 250 -10.97 34.14 -1.42
C GLY A 250 -10.04 35.26 -1.91
N ALA A 251 -9.14 34.98 -2.86
CA ALA A 251 -8.21 35.95 -3.41
C ALA A 251 -8.65 36.45 -4.80
N ILE A 252 -8.41 37.73 -5.10
CA ILE A 252 -8.73 38.33 -6.41
C ILE A 252 -8.08 37.59 -7.59
N PRO A 253 -6.83 37.10 -7.49
CA PRO A 253 -6.24 36.30 -8.56
C PRO A 253 -6.86 34.91 -8.72
N GLY A 254 -7.73 34.46 -7.81
CA GLY A 254 -8.22 33.10 -7.78
C GLY A 254 -7.13 32.07 -7.47
N ASP A 255 -7.35 30.83 -7.91
CA ASP A 255 -6.50 29.68 -7.58
C ASP A 255 -5.14 29.73 -8.27
N GLN A 256 -5.03 30.40 -9.42
CA GLN A 256 -3.74 30.66 -10.10
C GLN A 256 -2.77 31.48 -9.27
N GLY A 257 -3.22 32.11 -8.17
CA GLY A 257 -2.30 32.75 -7.24
C GLY A 257 -1.51 31.76 -6.39
N PHE A 258 -1.98 30.53 -6.24
CA PHE A 258 -1.44 29.57 -5.28
C PHE A 258 -0.76 28.41 -6.00
N SER A 259 -0.11 27.53 -5.25
CA SER A 259 0.34 26.25 -5.75
C SER A 259 -0.77 25.21 -5.55
N LEU A 260 -0.82 24.20 -6.41
CA LEU A 260 -1.70 23.05 -6.22
C LEU A 260 -1.02 22.03 -5.29
N LYS A 261 -1.83 21.40 -4.45
CA LYS A 261 -1.45 20.26 -3.63
C LYS A 261 -2.58 19.25 -3.65
N VAL A 262 -2.25 17.97 -3.44
CA VAL A 262 -3.23 16.90 -3.29
C VAL A 262 -2.92 16.11 -2.03
N ASP A 263 -3.94 15.93 -1.21
CA ASP A 263 -3.94 14.90 -0.17
C ASP A 263 -4.63 13.65 -0.73
N PHE A 264 -4.02 12.49 -0.56
CA PHE A 264 -4.55 11.23 -1.08
C PHE A 264 -4.29 10.06 -0.12
N ASN A 265 -5.15 9.04 -0.20
CA ASN A 265 -5.00 7.74 0.47
C ASN A 265 -5.41 6.64 -0.48
#